data_AF-A0A7J8H7G8-F1
#
_entry.id   AF-A0A7J8H7G8-F1
#
_cell.length_a   1.000
_cell.length_b   1.000
_cell.length_c   1.000
_cell.angle_alpha   90.00
_cell.angle_beta   90.00
_cell.angle_gamma   90.00
#
_symmetry.space_group_name_H-M   'P 1'
#
loop_
_entity.id
_entity.type
_entity.pdbx_description
1 polymer ?
#
loop_
_entity_poly.entity_id
_entity_poly.type
_entity_poly.pdbx_seq_one_letter_code
_entity_poly.pdbx_strand_id
1 'polypeptide(L)'
;MKCPDQKCLYTCQIKDGGVQPQFEIVPEDDPQNAIVSSSANACHAELLRAISATMGKLTSNLLPSGADFFGFSHPTIHNLIQSCPGARKCVNYQWVKFDVCKPGDGQLPQGLPENDAAISFEAFQRQTFDEEHNDPILQGSLDLPELHPTAFVSSYQPMFLTHEPLVDSHLQHLKSPSQCSPAQSSD
;
A
#
# COMPACT_ATOMS: atom_id res chain seq x y z
N MET A 1 8.58 12.09 2.51
CA MET A 1 7.56 11.49 3.43
C MET A 1 6.66 12.53 4.09
N LYS A 2 7.17 13.74 4.33
CA LYS A 2 6.49 14.81 5.07
C LYS A 2 5.36 15.47 4.27
N CYS A 3 5.56 15.67 2.98
CA CYS A 3 4.56 16.21 2.04
C CYS A 3 4.30 15.18 0.92
N PRO A 4 3.35 14.25 1.08
CA PRO A 4 3.06 13.19 0.11
C PRO A 4 2.63 13.67 -1.28
N ASP A 5 2.16 14.91 -1.37
CA ASP A 5 1.77 15.63 -2.58
C ASP A 5 2.97 16.19 -3.36
N GLN A 6 4.19 16.08 -2.82
CA GLN A 6 5.42 16.64 -3.41
C GLN A 6 6.50 15.58 -3.57
N LYS A 7 7.33 15.73 -4.61
CA LYS A 7 8.54 14.93 -4.78
C LYS A 7 9.68 15.49 -3.94
N CYS A 8 10.45 14.60 -3.32
CA CYS A 8 11.78 14.88 -2.83
C CYS A 8 12.75 13.79 -3.32
N LEU A 9 14.05 14.06 -3.21
CA LEU A 9 15.07 13.06 -3.48
C LEU A 9 15.23 12.14 -2.26
N TYR A 10 15.47 10.86 -2.54
CA TYR A 10 15.79 9.86 -1.53
C TYR A 10 17.16 9.28 -1.83
N THR A 11 18.08 9.42 -0.89
CA THR A 11 19.40 8.79 -0.96
C THR A 11 19.32 7.37 -0.41
N CYS A 12 19.54 6.39 -1.29
CA CYS A 12 19.55 4.97 -0.94
C CYS A 12 20.98 4.47 -0.74
N GLN A 13 21.26 3.79 0.37
CA GLN A 13 22.59 3.27 0.70
C GLN A 13 22.54 1.82 1.17
N ILE A 14 23.59 1.07 0.81
CA ILE A 14 23.85 -0.28 1.34
C ILE A 14 25.15 -0.19 2.13
N LYS A 15 25.06 -0.38 3.45
CA LYS A 15 26.17 -0.34 4.40
C LYS A 15 26.52 -1.75 4.87
N ASP A 16 27.73 -1.88 5.42
CA ASP A 16 28.15 -3.09 6.10
C ASP A 16 27.43 -3.20 7.45
N GLY A 17 26.53 -4.18 7.58
CA GLY A 17 25.80 -4.50 8.82
C GLY A 17 26.40 -5.69 9.58
N GLY A 18 27.62 -6.13 9.22
CA GLY A 18 28.28 -7.29 9.80
C GLY A 18 27.83 -8.59 9.14
N VAL A 19 26.83 -9.27 9.74
CA VAL A 19 26.38 -10.59 9.24
C VAL A 19 25.60 -10.48 7.93
N GLN A 20 24.89 -9.38 7.73
CA GLN A 20 24.09 -9.09 6.55
C GLN A 20 24.18 -7.61 6.21
N PRO A 21 23.91 -7.20 4.96
CA PRO A 21 23.88 -5.79 4.59
C PRO A 21 22.83 -5.00 5.38
N GLN A 22 23.14 -3.73 5.65
CA GLN A 22 22.20 -2.76 6.18
C GLN A 22 21.75 -1.84 5.05
N PHE A 23 20.45 -1.75 4.82
CA PHE A 23 19.86 -0.87 3.81
C PHE A 23 19.34 0.39 4.49
N GLU A 24 19.55 1.54 3.85
CA GLU A 24 19.10 2.84 4.35
C GLU A 24 18.45 3.64 3.23
N ILE A 25 17.33 4.29 3.53
CA ILE A 25 16.69 5.32 2.69
C ILE A 25 16.66 6.62 3.49
N VAL A 26 17.32 7.66 3.00
CA VAL A 26 17.34 8.99 3.63
C VAL A 26 16.59 9.98 2.73
N PRO A 27 15.47 10.57 3.19
CA PRO A 27 14.82 11.65 2.47
C PRO A 27 15.65 12.95 2.59
N GLU A 28 15.92 13.62 1.47
CA GLU A 28 16.69 14.88 1.49
C GLU A 28 15.93 16.06 2.12
N ASP A 29 14.59 16.00 2.14
CA ASP A 29 13.74 17.02 2.78
C ASP A 29 13.59 16.84 4.30
N ASP A 30 13.93 15.66 4.84
CA ASP A 30 13.87 15.34 6.27
C ASP A 30 14.96 14.33 6.71
N PRO A 31 16.26 14.68 6.65
CA PRO A 31 17.34 13.72 6.85
C PRO A 31 17.38 13.03 8.23
N GLN A 32 16.64 13.54 9.21
CA GLN A 32 16.54 12.93 10.55
C GLN A 32 15.64 11.69 10.57
N ASN A 33 14.77 11.53 9.57
CA ASN A 33 13.82 10.43 9.47
C ASN A 33 14.32 9.37 8.48
N ALA A 34 15.56 8.91 8.67
CA ALA A 34 16.14 7.86 7.87
C ALA A 34 15.48 6.50 8.18
N ILE A 35 15.18 5.73 7.14
CA ILE A 35 14.63 4.38 7.25
C ILE A 35 15.78 3.39 7.12
N VAL A 36 15.96 2.53 8.12
CA VAL A 36 17.03 1.52 8.15
C VAL A 36 16.44 0.12 8.31
N SER A 37 16.87 -0.83 7.48
CA SER A 37 16.41 -2.22 7.56
C SER A 37 17.45 -3.23 7.04
N SER A 38 17.11 -4.51 7.11
CA SER A 38 17.94 -5.63 6.65
C SER A 38 17.74 -5.99 5.17
N SER A 39 16.78 -5.37 4.48
CA SER A 39 16.54 -5.58 3.04
C SER A 39 15.99 -4.32 2.38
N ALA A 40 16.24 -4.16 1.08
CA ALA A 40 15.69 -3.06 0.30
C ALA A 40 14.14 -3.04 0.30
N ASN A 41 13.50 -4.22 0.22
CA ASN A 41 12.04 -4.34 0.27
C ASN A 41 11.48 -3.89 1.62
N ALA A 42 12.15 -4.20 2.73
CA ALA A 42 11.70 -3.76 4.04
C ALA A 42 11.84 -2.23 4.20
N CYS A 43 12.91 -1.61 3.70
CA CYS A 43 13.02 -0.15 3.68
C CYS A 43 11.92 0.50 2.83
N HIS A 44 11.65 -0.06 1.64
CA HIS A 44 10.63 0.47 0.75
C HIS A 44 9.20 0.28 1.28
N ALA A 45 8.91 -0.87 1.92
CA ALA A 45 7.65 -1.09 2.61
C ALA A 45 7.41 -0.06 3.73
N GLU A 46 8.45 0.23 4.51
CA GLU A 46 8.41 1.22 5.58
C GLU A 46 8.21 2.64 5.04
N LEU A 47 8.85 2.97 3.91
CA LEU A 47 8.64 4.24 3.21
C LEU A 47 7.19 4.39 2.78
N LEU A 48 6.63 3.39 2.11
CA LEU A 48 5.23 3.38 1.69
C LEU A 48 4.30 3.56 2.88
N ARG A 49 4.54 2.80 3.97
CA ARG A 49 3.76 2.89 5.21
C ARG A 49 3.81 4.29 5.84
N ALA A 50 4.98 4.93 5.85
CA ALA A 50 5.13 6.29 6.36
C ALA A 50 4.36 7.30 5.50
N ILE A 51 4.39 7.16 4.18
CA ILE A 51 3.62 7.99 3.25
C ILE A 51 2.11 7.79 3.47
N SER A 52 1.62 6.54 3.57
CA SER A 52 0.20 6.25 3.87
C SER A 52 -0.25 6.90 5.17
N ALA A 53 0.58 6.80 6.22
CA ALA A 53 0.29 7.37 7.53
C ALA A 53 0.15 8.90 7.47
N THR A 54 1.03 9.59 6.73
CA THR A 54 0.94 11.05 6.54
C THR A 54 -0.30 11.46 5.74
N MET A 55 -0.73 10.65 4.77
CA MET A 55 -1.93 10.92 3.97
C MET A 55 -3.24 10.58 4.68
N GLY A 56 -3.20 9.77 5.74
CA GLY A 56 -4.42 9.22 6.36
C GLY A 56 -5.20 8.25 5.46
N LYS A 57 -4.63 7.83 4.32
CA LYS A 57 -5.22 6.85 3.39
C LYS A 57 -4.33 5.60 3.36
N LEU A 58 -4.93 4.42 3.54
CA LEU A 58 -4.21 3.15 3.54
C LEU A 58 -3.82 2.78 2.09
N THR A 59 -2.53 2.66 1.80
CA THR A 59 -2.05 2.19 0.49
C THR A 59 -1.88 0.67 0.49
N SER A 60 -2.94 -0.08 0.85
CA SER A 60 -2.90 -1.56 0.99
C SER A 60 -2.50 -2.31 -0.28
N ASN A 61 -2.57 -1.64 -1.43
CA ASN A 61 -2.45 -2.27 -2.73
C ASN A 61 -1.03 -2.13 -3.31
N LEU A 62 -0.15 -1.36 -2.66
CA LEU A 62 1.21 -1.14 -3.13
C LEU A 62 2.13 -2.24 -2.62
N LEU A 63 2.73 -2.98 -3.55
CA LEU A 63 3.71 -3.99 -3.23
C LEU A 63 5.11 -3.34 -3.12
N PRO A 64 5.94 -3.72 -2.14
CA PRO A 64 7.30 -3.20 -2.06
C PRO A 64 8.15 -3.69 -3.24
N SER A 65 8.75 -2.74 -3.95
CA SER A 65 9.65 -2.92 -5.09
C SER A 65 11.02 -2.32 -4.74
N GLY A 66 11.62 -2.79 -3.64
CA GLY A 66 12.81 -2.18 -3.05
C GLY A 66 14.05 -2.26 -3.93
N ALA A 67 14.24 -3.35 -4.68
CA ALA A 67 15.36 -3.46 -5.62
C ALA A 67 15.28 -2.43 -6.75
N ASP A 68 14.07 -2.15 -7.23
CA ASP A 68 13.80 -1.13 -8.24
C ASP A 68 13.94 0.28 -7.65
N PHE A 69 13.44 0.50 -6.44
CA PHE A 69 13.58 1.78 -5.74
C PHE A 69 15.05 2.13 -5.45
N PHE A 70 15.86 1.15 -5.03
CA PHE A 70 17.31 1.33 -4.86
C PHE A 70 18.08 1.37 -6.18
N GLY A 71 17.44 0.98 -7.29
CA GLY A 71 18.00 1.01 -8.64
C GLY A 71 18.98 -0.10 -8.98
N PHE A 72 19.31 -1.02 -8.06
CA PHE A 72 20.27 -2.10 -8.37
C PHE A 72 19.68 -3.24 -9.20
N SER A 73 18.35 -3.30 -9.38
CA SER A 73 17.70 -4.14 -10.38
C SER A 73 17.83 -3.58 -11.81
N HIS A 74 18.15 -2.28 -11.97
CA HIS A 74 18.28 -1.65 -13.28
C HIS A 74 19.35 -2.40 -14.10
N PRO A 75 19.06 -2.86 -15.33
CA PRO A 75 19.94 -3.78 -16.07
C PRO A 75 21.40 -3.31 -16.17
N THR A 76 21.60 -2.02 -16.43
CA THR A 76 22.93 -1.41 -16.44
C THR A 76 23.64 -1.49 -15.09
N ILE A 77 22.96 -1.13 -13.99
CA ILE A 77 23.54 -1.14 -12.64
C ILE A 77 23.83 -2.58 -12.20
N HIS A 78 22.90 -3.49 -12.46
CA HIS A 78 23.06 -4.91 -12.17
C HIS A 78 24.31 -5.48 -12.89
N ASN A 79 24.50 -5.17 -14.17
CA ASN A 79 25.68 -5.59 -14.93
C ASN A 79 26.98 -4.94 -14.42
N LEU A 80 26.93 -3.68 -13.98
CA LEU A 80 28.08 -3.01 -13.35
C LEU A 80 28.47 -3.70 -12.04
N ILE A 81 27.51 -4.06 -11.20
CA ILE A 81 27.74 -4.79 -9.94
C ILE A 81 28.39 -6.17 -10.22
N GLN A 82 27.90 -6.90 -11.23
CA GLN A 82 28.52 -8.17 -11.66
C GLN A 82 29.98 -8.05 -12.11
N SER A 83 30.36 -6.86 -12.57
CA SER A 83 31.69 -6.55 -13.08
C SER A 83 32.66 -6.12 -11.97
N CYS A 84 32.17 -5.89 -10.74
CA CYS A 84 33.02 -5.50 -9.62
C CYS A 84 33.99 -6.62 -9.19
N PRO A 85 35.19 -6.27 -8.71
CA PRO A 85 36.09 -7.22 -8.08
C PRO A 85 35.41 -7.97 -6.93
N GLY A 86 35.57 -9.29 -6.89
CA GLY A 86 34.98 -10.13 -5.85
C GLY A 86 33.58 -10.67 -6.16
N ALA A 87 32.88 -10.19 -7.20
CA ALA A 87 31.56 -10.72 -7.59
C ALA A 87 31.59 -12.25 -7.87
N ARG A 88 32.69 -12.75 -8.43
CA ARG A 88 32.93 -14.19 -8.67
C ARG A 88 33.02 -15.03 -7.39
N LYS A 89 33.20 -14.41 -6.21
CA LYS A 89 33.27 -15.09 -4.91
C LYS A 89 31.87 -15.33 -4.31
N CYS A 90 30.84 -14.69 -4.83
CA CYS A 90 29.46 -14.89 -4.38
C CYS A 90 28.91 -16.20 -4.95
N VAL A 91 29.16 -17.32 -4.27
CA VAL A 91 28.88 -18.68 -4.78
C VAL A 91 27.42 -18.96 -5.10
N ASN A 92 26.49 -18.24 -4.44
CA ASN A 92 25.04 -18.40 -4.65
C ASN A 92 24.48 -17.36 -5.63
N TYR A 93 25.31 -16.48 -6.18
CA TYR A 93 24.86 -15.42 -7.08
C TYR A 93 24.54 -15.98 -8.47
N GLN A 94 23.36 -15.65 -9.00
CA GLN A 94 22.91 -16.06 -10.32
C GLN A 94 23.34 -15.04 -11.37
N TRP A 95 24.19 -15.46 -12.32
CA TRP A 95 24.71 -14.61 -13.38
C TRP A 95 23.65 -14.35 -14.45
N VAL A 96 23.37 -13.08 -14.69
CA VAL A 96 22.45 -12.58 -15.72
C VAL A 96 23.27 -11.99 -16.87
N LYS A 97 22.85 -12.22 -18.13
CA LYS A 97 23.46 -11.58 -19.29
C LYS A 97 22.88 -10.18 -19.49
N PHE A 98 23.73 -9.23 -19.83
CA PHE A 98 23.30 -7.90 -20.22
C PHE A 98 23.15 -7.82 -21.74
N ASP A 99 21.90 -7.75 -22.20
CA ASP A 99 21.57 -7.51 -23.59
C ASP A 99 21.28 -6.02 -23.79
N VAL A 100 22.17 -5.31 -24.47
CA VAL A 100 21.96 -3.92 -24.87
C VAL A 100 20.85 -3.89 -25.91
N CYS A 101 19.75 -3.18 -25.65
CA CYS A 101 18.72 -2.92 -26.65
C CYS A 101 19.39 -2.40 -27.92
N LYS A 102 19.22 -3.13 -29.03
CA LYS A 102 19.71 -2.66 -30.33
C LYS A 102 18.91 -1.41 -30.69
N PRO A 103 19.55 -0.29 -31.09
CA PRO A 103 18.88 0.99 -31.36
C PRO A 103 17.96 0.99 -32.60
N GLY A 104 17.47 -0.17 -33.07
CA GLY A 104 16.60 -0.33 -34.24
C GLY A 104 15.22 -0.91 -33.95
N ASP A 105 14.99 -1.50 -32.76
CA ASP A 105 13.67 -1.98 -32.37
C ASP A 105 13.03 -0.91 -31.49
N GLY A 106 12.06 -0.17 -32.04
CA GLY A 106 11.35 0.93 -31.38
C GLY A 106 10.49 0.54 -30.17
N GLN A 107 10.84 -0.56 -29.49
CA GLN A 107 10.21 -1.03 -28.28
C GLN A 107 11.07 -0.55 -27.10
N LEU A 108 10.59 0.48 -26.40
CA LEU A 108 11.06 0.79 -25.05
C LEU A 108 11.11 -0.55 -24.28
N PRO A 109 12.19 -0.83 -23.50
CA PRO A 109 12.28 -2.07 -22.75
C PRO A 109 10.99 -2.26 -21.94
N GLN A 110 10.24 -3.31 -22.28
CA GLN A 110 9.00 -3.71 -21.62
C GLN A 110 9.33 -4.05 -20.17
N GLY A 111 9.15 -3.09 -19.27
CA GLY A 111 9.54 -3.25 -17.87
C GLY A 111 9.88 -1.94 -17.14
N LEU A 112 9.74 -0.77 -17.78
CA LEU A 112 9.88 0.49 -17.05
C LEU A 112 8.82 0.57 -15.94
N PRO A 113 9.22 0.85 -14.69
CA PRO A 113 8.32 0.98 -13.55
C PRO A 113 7.43 2.23 -13.60
N GLU A 114 7.32 2.92 -14.73
CA GLU A 114 6.58 4.18 -14.88
C GLU A 114 5.10 4.07 -14.48
N ASN A 115 4.52 2.87 -14.55
CA ASN A 115 3.14 2.61 -14.13
C ASN A 115 3.02 1.96 -12.74
N ASP A 116 4.11 1.63 -12.06
CA ASP A 116 4.06 1.09 -10.69
C ASP A 116 3.94 2.24 -9.69
N ALA A 117 2.76 2.38 -9.09
CA ALA A 117 2.46 3.40 -8.09
C ALA A 117 3.31 3.30 -6.81
N ALA A 118 4.01 2.18 -6.57
CA ALA A 118 4.91 2.04 -5.44
C ALA A 118 6.24 2.81 -5.62
N ILE A 119 6.61 3.14 -6.87
CA ILE A 119 7.91 3.74 -7.22
C ILE A 119 7.82 4.90 -8.22
N SER A 120 6.70 5.03 -8.94
CA SER A 120 6.38 6.16 -9.82
C SER A 120 5.43 7.11 -9.13
N PHE A 121 5.89 8.34 -8.90
CA PHE A 121 5.06 9.37 -8.28
C PHE A 121 3.88 9.77 -9.17
N GLU A 122 4.05 9.79 -10.49
CA GLU A 122 2.98 10.06 -11.45
C GLU A 122 1.90 8.98 -11.39
N ALA A 123 2.27 7.70 -11.26
CA ALA A 123 1.32 6.62 -11.06
C ALA A 123 0.65 6.71 -9.68
N PHE A 124 1.42 7.01 -8.64
CA PHE A 124 0.94 7.22 -7.28
C PHE A 124 -0.08 8.36 -7.19
N GLN A 125 0.18 9.50 -7.84
CA GLN A 125 -0.72 10.65 -7.85
C GLN A 125 -2.05 10.32 -8.50
N ARG A 126 -2.02 9.68 -9.69
CA ARG A 126 -3.24 9.23 -10.38
C ARG A 126 -4.07 8.31 -9.50
N GLN A 127 -3.44 7.35 -8.81
CA GLN A 127 -4.16 6.43 -7.93
C GLN A 127 -4.72 7.11 -6.67
N THR A 128 -4.03 8.12 -6.14
CA THR A 128 -4.34 8.67 -4.82
C THR A 128 -5.26 9.90 -4.89
N PHE A 129 -5.15 10.69 -5.95
CA PHE A 129 -5.82 11.99 -6.09
C PHE A 129 -6.80 12.08 -7.26
N ASP A 130 -6.67 11.29 -8.34
CA ASP A 130 -7.65 11.34 -9.46
C ASP A 130 -8.92 10.52 -9.18
N GLU A 131 -8.92 9.60 -8.21
CA GLU A 131 -10.13 8.86 -7.80
C GLU A 131 -11.19 9.74 -7.11
N GLU A 132 -10.91 11.01 -6.83
CA GLU A 132 -11.90 11.97 -6.31
C GLU A 132 -12.83 12.56 -7.39
N HIS A 133 -12.76 12.12 -8.66
CA HIS A 133 -13.58 12.67 -9.77
C HIS A 133 -14.47 11.68 -10.54
N ASN A 134 -14.62 10.43 -10.10
CA ASN A 134 -15.58 9.49 -10.70
C ASN A 134 -16.73 9.15 -9.76
N ASP A 135 -17.48 10.16 -9.32
CA ASP A 135 -18.90 9.94 -9.09
C ASP A 135 -19.57 9.82 -10.48
N PRO A 136 -20.22 8.70 -10.83
CA PRO A 136 -21.09 8.70 -11.99
C PRO A 136 -22.24 9.65 -11.68
N ILE A 137 -22.16 10.86 -12.24
CA ILE A 137 -23.29 11.78 -12.35
C ILE A 137 -24.42 10.98 -12.97
N LEU A 138 -25.45 10.66 -12.17
CA LEU A 138 -26.72 10.16 -12.65
C LEU A 138 -27.33 11.25 -13.53
N GLN A 139 -27.02 11.21 -14.82
CA GLN A 139 -27.68 12.03 -15.82
C GLN A 139 -29.02 11.37 -16.18
N GLY A 140 -29.97 11.49 -15.25
CA GLY A 140 -31.38 11.16 -15.43
C GLY A 140 -32.21 12.34 -15.00
N SER A 141 -32.48 13.25 -15.93
CA SER A 141 -33.44 14.35 -15.77
C SER A 141 -34.82 13.77 -15.47
N LEU A 142 -35.26 13.79 -14.22
CA LEU A 142 -36.67 13.63 -13.87
C LEU A 142 -37.26 15.02 -13.71
N ASP A 143 -37.84 15.50 -14.81
CA ASP A 143 -38.78 16.61 -14.83
C ASP A 143 -39.97 16.22 -13.93
N LEU A 144 -40.11 16.92 -12.80
CA LEU A 144 -41.19 16.68 -11.84
C LEU A 144 -42.30 17.68 -12.14
N PRO A 145 -43.44 17.27 -12.73
CA PRO A 145 -44.59 18.14 -12.81
C PRO A 145 -45.22 18.30 -11.42
N GLU A 146 -45.45 19.57 -11.11
CA GLU A 146 -46.12 20.16 -9.95
C GLU A 146 -47.35 19.37 -9.49
N LEU A 147 -47.40 19.05 -8.19
CA LEU A 147 -48.51 18.33 -7.56
C LEU A 147 -49.80 19.18 -7.60
N HIS A 148 -50.83 18.68 -8.28
CA HIS A 148 -52.21 19.07 -8.02
C HIS A 148 -52.96 17.99 -7.22
N PRO A 149 -53.83 18.38 -6.26
CA PRO A 149 -54.45 17.46 -5.32
C PRO A 149 -55.80 16.94 -5.85
N THR A 150 -55.93 15.64 -6.08
CA THR A 150 -57.24 14.98 -6.22
C THR A 150 -57.23 13.60 -5.58
N ALA A 151 -58.23 13.39 -4.73
CA ALA A 151 -58.45 12.17 -3.95
C ALA A 151 -58.58 10.94 -4.84
N PHE A 152 -57.84 9.88 -4.52
CA PHE A 152 -58.10 8.56 -5.06
C PHE A 152 -58.20 7.54 -3.93
N VAL A 153 -59.40 6.98 -3.81
CA VAL A 153 -59.78 5.91 -2.91
C VAL A 153 -58.99 4.65 -3.30
N SER A 154 -58.22 4.08 -2.38
CA SER A 154 -57.58 2.78 -2.58
C SER A 154 -58.39 1.71 -1.86
N SER A 155 -59.06 0.87 -2.64
CA SER A 155 -59.87 -0.26 -2.18
C SER A 155 -59.07 -1.57 -2.25
N TYR A 156 -58.18 -1.86 -1.30
CA TYR A 156 -57.65 -3.22 -1.15
C TYR A 156 -57.38 -3.54 0.33
N GLN A 157 -57.97 -4.65 0.79
CA GLN A 157 -57.90 -5.12 2.17
C GLN A 157 -56.56 -5.82 2.45
N PRO A 158 -55.92 -5.57 3.60
CA PRO A 158 -54.80 -6.37 4.07
C PRO A 158 -55.28 -7.69 4.69
N MET A 159 -54.68 -8.81 4.29
CA MET A 159 -54.85 -10.10 4.98
C MET A 159 -54.28 -10.01 6.39
N PHE A 160 -55.07 -10.48 7.36
CA PHE A 160 -54.68 -10.64 8.75
C PHE A 160 -53.81 -11.89 8.92
N LEU A 161 -52.69 -11.76 9.64
CA LEU A 161 -52.25 -12.84 10.53
C LEU A 161 -52.01 -12.24 11.91
N THR A 162 -52.88 -12.66 12.82
CA THR A 162 -52.99 -12.26 14.23
C THR A 162 -51.87 -12.85 15.08
N HIS A 163 -51.32 -12.04 15.99
CA HIS A 163 -50.50 -12.42 17.13
C HIS A 163 -51.29 -13.27 18.15
N GLU A 164 -50.57 -14.07 18.95
CA GLU A 164 -50.80 -14.31 20.40
C GLU A 164 -49.55 -15.05 21.00
N PRO A 165 -49.29 -15.03 22.34
CA PRO A 165 -48.03 -14.55 22.92
C PRO A 165 -47.43 -15.45 24.04
N LEU A 166 -46.50 -14.87 24.83
CA LEU A 166 -45.85 -15.36 26.08
C LEU A 166 -44.76 -16.45 25.88
N VAL A 167 -43.59 -16.42 26.52
CA VAL A 167 -43.33 -16.49 27.98
C VAL A 167 -41.95 -15.91 28.34
N ASP A 168 -41.89 -15.33 29.54
CA ASP A 168 -40.81 -14.70 30.31
C ASP A 168 -39.78 -15.69 30.91
N SER A 169 -38.67 -15.18 31.46
CA SER A 169 -37.50 -15.84 32.11
C SER A 169 -36.33 -16.12 31.16
N HIS A 170 -35.11 -15.63 31.39
CA HIS A 170 -34.41 -15.64 32.68
C HIS A 170 -33.14 -14.78 32.59
N LEU A 171 -33.08 -13.73 33.43
CA LEU A 171 -31.89 -12.95 33.73
C LEU A 171 -31.17 -13.62 34.92
N GLN A 172 -30.02 -14.26 34.68
CA GLN A 172 -29.04 -14.64 35.71
C GLN A 172 -27.67 -14.16 35.19
N HIS A 173 -27.04 -13.13 35.74
CA HIS A 173 -26.42 -13.01 37.07
C HIS A 173 -25.25 -13.98 37.26
N LEU A 174 -24.07 -13.39 37.59
CA LEU A 174 -22.84 -13.98 38.18
C LEU A 174 -21.86 -14.61 37.17
N LYS A 175 -20.53 -14.43 37.20
CA LYS A 175 -19.58 -13.79 38.14
C LYS A 175 -18.16 -14.01 37.56
N SER A 176 -17.33 -12.97 37.45
CA SER A 176 -15.85 -13.11 37.52
C SER A 176 -15.49 -13.61 38.92
N PRO A 177 -14.48 -14.47 39.17
CA PRO A 177 -13.08 -14.17 38.85
C PRO A 177 -12.14 -15.40 38.66
N SER A 178 -10.90 -15.16 38.24
CA SER A 178 -9.71 -15.56 39.03
C SER A 178 -8.42 -15.03 38.40
N GLN A 179 -7.69 -14.27 39.22
CA GLN A 179 -6.32 -13.82 39.02
C GLN A 179 -5.36 -15.00 38.96
N CYS A 180 -4.30 -14.89 38.16
CA CYS A 180 -3.04 -15.55 38.47
C CYS A 180 -1.87 -14.76 37.85
N SER A 181 -0.92 -14.37 38.68
CA SER A 181 0.40 -13.81 38.36
C SER A 181 1.32 -14.20 39.51
N PRO A 182 2.63 -13.95 39.43
CA PRO A 182 3.62 -14.51 38.52
C PRO A 182 4.60 -15.42 39.30
N ALA A 183 5.34 -16.30 38.62
CA ALA A 183 6.48 -16.99 39.23
C ALA A 183 7.79 -16.46 38.61
N GLN A 184 8.54 -15.75 39.42
CA GLN A 184 9.95 -15.45 39.22
C GLN A 184 10.77 -16.75 39.37
N SER A 185 11.80 -16.92 38.55
CA SER A 185 12.87 -17.88 38.79
C SER A 185 14.18 -17.11 38.82
N SER A 186 14.89 -17.18 39.94
CA SER A 186 16.28 -16.77 40.10
C SER A 186 17.00 -17.93 40.81
N ASP A 187 17.96 -18.52 40.11
CA ASP A 187 19.37 -18.79 40.47
C ASP A 187 19.96 -19.78 39.43
#